data_AF-A0AAE1AK29-F1
#
_entry.id   AF-A0AAE1AK29-F1
#
_cell.length_a   1.000
_cell.length_b   1.000
_cell.length_c   1.000
_cell.angle_alpha   90.00
_cell.angle_beta   90.00
_cell.angle_gamma   90.00
#
_symmetry.space_group_name_H-M   'P 1'
#
loop_
_entity.id
_entity.type
_entity.pdbx_description
1 polymer ?
#
loop_
_entity_poly.entity_id
_entity_poly.type
_entity_poly.pdbx_seq_one_letter_code
_entity_poly.pdbx_strand_id
1 'polypeptide(L)'
;MLNLVWKSQQYKLNTKLKLYRSCVLSTLLYGSECWRMIESDLCKLSSFHTKSLRKIARIFWPRYISNEDLLEQCQQETMETIIIRRRWRWIGHVLRKEQDAIPRVAVQWRPEGHRKRGRPKTTWRRTVEAEAAAMGQSWGTLRMLAQDREQWKEFVAALIAYGKKGSK
;
A
#
# COMPACT_ATOMS: atom_id res chain seq x y z
N MET A 1 9.15 -17.73 16.52
CA MET A 1 9.05 -16.87 17.73
C MET A 1 7.65 -16.31 17.96
N LEU A 2 7.06 -15.54 17.03
CA LEU A 2 5.77 -14.84 17.26
C LEU A 2 4.52 -15.74 17.44
N ASN A 3 4.58 -17.01 17.01
CA ASN A 3 3.46 -17.95 17.18
C ASN A 3 3.05 -18.15 18.65
N LEU A 4 4.00 -18.08 19.59
CA LEU A 4 3.72 -18.21 21.02
C LEU A 4 2.89 -17.02 21.53
N VAL A 5 3.24 -15.81 21.07
CA VAL A 5 2.52 -14.56 21.38
C VAL A 5 1.09 -14.60 20.85
N TRP A 6 0.90 -15.09 19.62
CA TRP A 6 -0.44 -15.19 19.03
C TRP A 6 -1.34 -16.18 19.78
N LYS A 7 -0.79 -17.30 20.25
CA LYS A 7 -1.51 -18.32 21.02
C LYS A 7 -1.83 -17.91 22.46
N SER A 8 -0.93 -17.17 23.12
CA SER A 8 -1.10 -16.77 24.53
C SER A 8 -2.36 -15.94 24.77
N GLN A 9 -3.10 -16.21 25.84
CA GLN A 9 -4.26 -15.40 26.27
C GLN A 9 -3.88 -14.23 27.19
N GLN A 10 -2.63 -14.17 27.63
CA GLN A 10 -2.16 -13.11 28.54
C GLN A 10 -2.20 -11.71 27.90
N TYR A 11 -2.09 -11.65 26.57
CA TYR A 11 -2.04 -10.38 25.83
C TYR A 11 -3.38 -10.06 25.18
N LYS A 12 -3.86 -8.83 25.40
CA LYS A 12 -5.04 -8.27 24.72
C LYS A 12 -4.81 -8.24 23.20
N LEU A 13 -5.90 -8.37 22.44
CA LEU A 13 -5.89 -8.35 20.97
C LEU A 13 -5.16 -7.11 20.42
N ASN A 14 -5.45 -5.93 20.97
CA ASN A 14 -4.82 -4.68 20.56
C ASN A 14 -3.29 -4.69 20.69
N THR A 15 -2.75 -5.29 21.76
CA THR A 15 -1.30 -5.42 21.95
C THR A 15 -0.69 -6.34 20.89
N LYS A 16 -1.37 -7.46 20.59
CA LYS A 16 -0.93 -8.37 19.52
C LYS A 16 -0.95 -7.70 18.15
N LEU A 17 -1.98 -6.90 17.86
CA LEU A 17 -2.09 -6.16 16.61
C LEU A 17 -1.01 -5.07 16.47
N LYS A 18 -0.65 -4.39 17.57
CA LYS A 18 0.49 -3.46 17.58
C LYS A 18 1.80 -4.17 17.25
N LEU A 19 2.05 -5.36 17.82
CA LEU A 19 3.21 -6.18 17.49
C LEU A 19 3.19 -6.64 16.04
N TYR A 20 2.03 -7.07 15.53
CA TYR A 20 1.86 -7.45 14.13
C TYR A 20 2.21 -6.30 13.17
N ARG A 21 1.70 -5.09 13.44
CA ARG A 21 2.03 -3.89 12.65
C ARG A 21 3.52 -3.56 12.69
N SER A 22 4.13 -3.64 13.87
CA SER A 22 5.50 -3.16 14.11
C SER A 22 6.58 -4.15 13.68
N CYS A 23 6.31 -5.46 13.71
CA CYS A 23 7.29 -6.50 13.39
C CYS A 23 7.01 -7.21 12.07
N VAL A 24 5.75 -7.53 11.78
CA VAL A 24 5.39 -8.35 10.61
C VAL A 24 5.08 -7.46 9.42
N LEU A 25 4.16 -6.51 9.55
CA LEU A 25 3.78 -5.64 8.43
C LEU A 25 4.90 -4.69 8.02
N SER A 26 5.67 -4.16 8.98
CA SER A 26 6.85 -3.32 8.70
C SER A 26 7.87 -4.06 7.83
N THR A 27 8.22 -5.29 8.20
CA THR A 27 9.16 -6.14 7.48
C THR A 27 8.60 -6.58 6.13
N LEU A 28 7.33 -7.02 6.10
CA LEU A 28 6.67 -7.46 4.87
C LEU A 28 6.64 -6.34 3.84
N LEU A 29 6.25 -5.13 4.25
CA LEU A 29 6.04 -3.98 3.35
C LEU A 29 7.27 -3.10 3.19
N TYR A 30 8.45 -3.61 3.53
CA TYR A 30 9.70 -2.90 3.33
C TYR A 30 9.96 -2.67 1.84
N GLY A 31 10.11 -1.41 1.45
CA GLY A 31 10.33 -1.02 0.05
C GLY A 31 9.09 -1.11 -0.84
N SER A 32 7.90 -1.34 -0.26
CA SER A 32 6.61 -1.37 -0.98
C SER A 32 6.29 -0.07 -1.73
N GLU A 33 6.94 1.02 -1.37
CA GLU A 33 6.87 2.31 -2.06
C GLU A 33 7.36 2.22 -3.51
N CYS A 34 8.31 1.33 -3.79
CA CYS A 34 8.99 1.20 -5.09
C CYS A 34 8.58 -0.07 -5.84
N TRP A 35 7.66 -0.88 -5.30
CA TRP A 35 7.23 -2.10 -5.96
C TRP A 35 6.35 -1.82 -7.17
N ARG A 36 6.57 -2.59 -8.23
CA ARG A 36 5.55 -2.78 -9.26
C ARG A 36 4.42 -3.60 -8.63
N MET A 37 3.22 -3.04 -8.59
CA MET A 37 2.04 -3.77 -8.12
C MET A 37 1.28 -4.37 -9.29
N ILE A 38 1.07 -5.67 -9.21
CA ILE A 38 0.13 -6.43 -10.06
C ILE A 38 -1.00 -6.91 -9.15
N GLU A 39 -2.20 -7.04 -9.70
CA GLU A 39 -3.39 -7.52 -8.98
C GLU A 39 -3.15 -8.87 -8.28
N SER A 40 -2.44 -9.80 -8.93
CA SER A 40 -2.09 -11.10 -8.37
C SER A 40 -1.18 -11.00 -7.13
N ASP A 41 -0.23 -10.05 -7.13
CA ASP A 41 0.65 -9.81 -5.99
C ASP A 41 -0.13 -9.18 -4.83
N LEU A 42 -1.02 -8.23 -5.14
CA LEU A 42 -1.92 -7.62 -4.17
C LEU A 42 -2.84 -8.67 -3.52
N CYS A 43 -3.42 -9.57 -4.32
CA CYS A 43 -4.29 -10.64 -3.83
C CYS A 43 -3.56 -11.59 -2.85
N LYS A 44 -2.30 -11.94 -3.15
CA LYS A 44 -1.46 -12.74 -2.25
C LYS A 44 -1.17 -12.01 -0.93
N LEU A 45 -0.83 -10.72 -0.99
CA LEU A 45 -0.58 -9.90 0.21
C LEU A 45 -1.84 -9.73 1.05
N SER A 46 -2.99 -9.47 0.41
CA SER A 46 -4.30 -9.41 1.08
C SER A 46 -4.65 -10.72 1.76
N SER A 47 -4.46 -11.86 1.08
CA SER A 47 -4.68 -13.20 1.65
C SER A 47 -3.76 -13.48 2.84
N PHE A 48 -2.48 -13.09 2.75
CA PHE A 48 -1.55 -13.19 3.87
C PHE A 48 -1.99 -12.34 5.06
N HIS A 49 -2.43 -11.10 4.80
CA HIS A 49 -2.89 -10.18 5.82
C HIS A 49 -4.11 -10.71 6.56
N THR A 50 -5.18 -11.07 5.86
CA THR A 50 -6.41 -11.61 6.47
C THR A 50 -6.16 -12.93 7.20
N LYS A 51 -5.35 -13.83 6.64
CA LYS A 51 -4.97 -15.08 7.32
C LYS A 51 -4.19 -14.82 8.61
N SER A 52 -3.29 -13.84 8.61
CA SER A 52 -2.55 -13.42 9.81
C SER A 52 -3.48 -12.85 10.87
N LEU A 53 -4.43 -11.98 10.48
CA LEU A 53 -5.40 -11.39 11.40
C LEU A 53 -6.32 -12.44 12.02
N ARG A 54 -6.84 -13.40 11.23
CA ARG A 54 -7.65 -14.52 11.78
C ARG A 54 -6.87 -15.30 12.83
N LYS A 55 -5.58 -15.58 12.58
CA LYS A 55 -4.71 -16.26 13.53
C LYS A 55 -4.50 -15.46 14.81
N ILE A 56 -4.29 -14.14 14.71
CA ILE A 56 -4.09 -13.24 15.85
C ILE A 56 -5.37 -13.11 16.68
N ALA A 57 -6.52 -12.96 16.02
CA ALA A 57 -7.85 -12.89 16.62
C ALA A 57 -8.38 -14.24 17.11
N ARG A 58 -7.64 -15.33 16.87
CA ARG A 58 -8.02 -16.72 17.20
C ARG A 58 -9.37 -17.14 16.61
N ILE A 59 -9.64 -16.70 15.39
CA ILE A 59 -10.85 -17.07 14.66
C ILE A 59 -10.52 -18.32 13.84
N PHE A 60 -11.16 -19.41 14.24
CA PHE A 60 -11.07 -20.71 13.58
C PHE A 60 -12.47 -21.22 13.29
N TRP A 61 -12.55 -22.17 12.36
CA TRP A 61 -13.78 -22.94 12.16
C TRP A 61 -14.26 -23.53 13.50
N PRO A 62 -15.57 -23.53 13.82
CA PRO A 62 -16.72 -23.24 12.94
C PRO A 62 -17.15 -21.77 12.88
N ARG A 63 -16.39 -20.84 13.48
CA ARG A 63 -16.74 -19.42 13.46
C ARG A 63 -16.46 -18.79 12.10
N TYR A 64 -17.52 -18.43 11.37
CA TYR A 64 -17.44 -17.69 10.11
C TYR A 64 -17.53 -16.18 10.36
N ILE A 65 -16.71 -15.41 9.63
CA ILE A 65 -16.70 -13.94 9.63
C ILE A 65 -16.19 -13.47 8.27
N SER A 66 -16.81 -12.42 7.72
CA SER A 66 -16.38 -11.78 6.48
C SER A 66 -14.96 -11.18 6.61
N ASN A 67 -14.33 -10.81 5.51
CA ASN A 67 -13.02 -10.15 5.58
C ASN A 67 -13.16 -8.70 6.04
N GLU A 68 -14.28 -8.06 5.70
CA GLU A 68 -14.66 -6.70 6.06
C GLU A 68 -14.83 -6.59 7.58
N ASP A 69 -15.65 -7.46 8.19
CA ASP A 69 -15.88 -7.47 9.63
C ASP A 69 -14.60 -7.81 10.40
N LEU A 70 -13.75 -8.71 9.85
CA LEU A 70 -12.46 -9.03 10.45
C LEU A 70 -11.54 -7.82 10.53
N LEU A 71 -11.48 -7.03 9.45
CA LEU A 71 -10.68 -5.82 9.37
C LEU A 71 -11.21 -4.75 10.33
N GLU A 72 -12.54 -4.57 10.38
CA GLU A 72 -13.20 -3.65 11.31
C GLU A 72 -12.93 -4.04 12.77
N GLN A 73 -13.14 -5.31 13.12
CA GLN A 73 -12.88 -5.84 14.46
C GLN A 73 -11.42 -5.66 14.88
N CYS A 74 -10.48 -5.82 13.94
CA CYS A 74 -9.05 -5.63 14.19
C CYS A 74 -8.61 -4.16 14.01
N GLN A 75 -9.51 -3.24 13.67
CA GLN A 75 -9.21 -1.84 13.32
C GLN A 75 -8.06 -1.73 12.29
N GLN A 76 -8.02 -2.64 11.32
CA GLN A 76 -7.00 -2.66 10.27
C GLN A 76 -7.56 -2.14 8.96
N GLU A 77 -6.65 -1.65 8.13
CA GLU A 77 -6.96 -1.23 6.77
C GLU A 77 -6.69 -2.37 5.79
N THR A 78 -7.29 -2.30 4.61
CA THR A 78 -6.96 -3.24 3.53
C THR A 78 -5.50 -3.10 3.13
N MET A 79 -4.90 -4.20 2.67
CA MET A 79 -3.52 -4.21 2.21
C MET A 79 -3.28 -3.19 1.09
N GLU A 80 -4.23 -3.07 0.16
CA GLU A 80 -4.21 -2.08 -0.92
C GLU A 80 -4.08 -0.66 -0.38
N THR A 81 -4.93 -0.29 0.58
CA THR A 81 -4.92 1.04 1.20
C THR A 81 -3.57 1.35 1.84
N ILE A 82 -2.97 0.38 2.53
CA ILE A 82 -1.66 0.54 3.17
C ILE A 82 -0.57 0.80 2.12
N ILE A 83 -0.55 0.02 1.03
CA ILE A 83 0.47 0.12 -0.02
C ILE A 83 0.32 1.44 -0.80
N ILE A 84 -0.89 1.80 -1.22
CA ILE A 84 -1.16 3.08 -1.91
C ILE A 84 -0.69 4.23 -1.04
N ARG A 85 -1.06 4.25 0.25
CA ARG A 85 -0.64 5.32 1.16
C ARG A 85 0.87 5.43 1.29
N ARG A 86 1.58 4.31 1.46
CA ARG A 86 3.04 4.30 1.59
C ARG A 86 3.71 4.86 0.33
N ARG A 87 3.29 4.36 -0.83
CA ARG A 87 3.80 4.80 -2.13
C ARG A 87 3.59 6.29 -2.36
N TRP A 88 2.38 6.79 -2.18
CA TRP A 88 2.08 8.19 -2.44
C TRP A 88 2.64 9.13 -1.38
N ARG A 89 2.80 8.68 -0.13
CA ARG A 89 3.58 9.43 0.87
C ARG A 89 5.05 9.59 0.43
N TRP A 90 5.66 8.52 -0.08
CA TRP A 90 7.03 8.56 -0.58
C TRP A 90 7.18 9.41 -1.85
N ILE A 91 6.28 9.27 -2.82
CA ILE A 91 6.25 10.11 -4.03
C ILE A 91 6.17 11.58 -3.65
N GLY A 92 5.26 11.97 -2.74
CA GLY A 92 5.17 13.35 -2.29
C GLY A 92 6.46 13.84 -1.62
N HIS A 93 7.12 12.99 -0.82
CA HIS A 93 8.42 13.33 -0.23
C HIS A 93 9.49 13.57 -1.31
N VAL A 94 9.54 12.73 -2.35
CA VAL A 94 10.47 12.87 -3.47
C VAL A 94 10.19 14.12 -4.31
N LEU A 95 8.93 14.41 -4.61
CA LEU A 95 8.54 15.57 -5.41
C LEU A 95 8.83 16.92 -4.74
N ARG A 96 8.94 16.93 -3.40
CA ARG A 96 9.32 18.11 -2.61
C ARG A 96 10.84 18.31 -2.46
N LYS A 97 11.67 17.32 -2.81
CA LYS A 97 13.14 17.50 -2.80
C LYS A 97 13.57 18.47 -3.90
N GLU A 98 14.78 19.01 -3.80
CA GLU A 98 15.39 19.88 -4.81
C GLU A 98 15.40 19.23 -6.21
N GLN A 99 15.44 20.05 -7.26
CA GLN A 99 15.23 19.58 -8.64
C GLN A 99 16.31 18.60 -9.12
N ASP A 100 17.54 18.82 -8.67
CA ASP A 100 18.76 18.05 -8.91
C ASP A 100 18.92 16.85 -7.98
N ALA A 101 18.08 16.73 -6.94
CA ALA A 101 18.13 15.60 -6.03
C ALA A 101 17.93 14.28 -6.79
N ILE A 102 18.91 13.37 -6.69
CA ILE A 102 18.93 12.05 -7.34
C ILE A 102 17.57 11.32 -7.32
N PRO A 103 16.85 11.17 -6.18
CA PRO A 103 15.56 10.47 -6.18
C PRO A 103 14.50 11.18 -7.03
N ARG A 104 14.50 12.52 -7.11
CA ARG A 104 13.54 13.29 -7.92
C ARG A 104 13.81 13.11 -9.40
N VAL A 105 15.09 13.12 -9.79
CA VAL A 105 15.53 12.81 -11.16
C VAL A 105 15.16 11.38 -11.53
N ALA A 106 15.48 10.40 -10.66
CA ALA A 106 15.21 8.98 -10.90
C ALA A 106 13.72 8.67 -11.10
N VAL A 107 12.83 9.29 -10.32
CA VAL A 107 11.37 9.12 -10.47
C VAL A 107 10.85 9.64 -11.80
N GLN A 108 11.52 10.61 -12.43
CA GLN A 108 11.12 11.19 -13.72
C GLN A 108 11.86 10.59 -14.92
N TRP A 109 13.01 9.98 -14.66
CA TRP A 109 13.87 9.44 -15.70
C TRP A 109 13.16 8.36 -16.53
N ARG A 110 13.28 8.49 -17.85
CA ARG A 110 12.76 7.53 -18.83
C ARG A 110 13.97 6.93 -19.53
N PRO A 111 14.27 5.63 -19.32
CA PRO A 111 15.39 5.00 -19.99
C PRO A 111 15.13 4.96 -21.49
N GLU A 112 16.14 5.33 -22.27
CA GLU A 112 16.12 5.22 -23.72
C GLU A 112 16.25 3.75 -24.17
N GLY A 113 15.67 3.43 -25.33
CA GLY A 113 15.75 2.11 -25.94
C GLY A 113 14.40 1.43 -26.18
N HIS A 114 14.45 0.29 -26.87
CA HIS A 114 13.28 -0.48 -27.28
C HIS A 114 12.98 -1.63 -26.31
N ARG A 115 11.69 -1.88 -26.11
CA ARG A 115 11.24 -3.06 -25.36
C ARG A 115 11.17 -4.27 -26.29
N LYS A 116 11.41 -5.45 -25.73
CA LYS A 116 11.20 -6.72 -26.45
C LYS A 116 9.77 -6.80 -27.00
N ARG A 117 9.62 -7.39 -28.19
CA ARG A 117 8.32 -7.64 -28.83
C ARG A 117 7.45 -8.55 -27.94
N GLY A 118 6.16 -8.24 -27.82
CA GLY A 118 5.20 -8.94 -26.95
C GLY A 118 4.53 -8.02 -25.92
N ARG A 119 3.71 -8.58 -24.99
CA ARG A 119 3.05 -7.80 -23.93
C ARG A 119 4.10 -7.27 -22.95
N PRO A 120 4.32 -5.94 -22.86
CA PRO A 120 5.32 -5.42 -21.95
C PRO A 120 4.87 -5.62 -20.50
N LYS A 121 5.77 -6.09 -19.64
CA LYS A 121 5.51 -6.18 -18.19
C LYS A 121 5.06 -4.79 -17.69
N THR A 122 4.12 -4.78 -16.74
CA THR A 122 3.77 -3.56 -15.99
C THR A 122 5.06 -2.97 -15.39
N THR A 123 5.10 -1.70 -15.02
CA THR A 123 6.24 -1.09 -14.33
C THR A 123 5.72 -0.29 -13.16
N TRP A 124 6.55 0.02 -12.18
CA TRP A 124 6.18 0.94 -11.10
C TRP A 124 5.60 2.25 -11.66
N ARG A 125 6.27 2.84 -12.66
CA ARG A 125 5.81 4.06 -13.35
C ARG A 125 4.40 3.90 -13.92
N ARG A 126 4.11 2.79 -14.61
CA ARG A 126 2.76 2.54 -15.17
C ARG A 126 1.70 2.41 -14.09
N THR A 127 2.02 1.79 -12.95
CA THR A 127 1.09 1.71 -11.81
C THR A 127 0.79 3.11 -11.27
N VAL A 128 1.82 3.94 -11.03
CA VAL A 128 1.66 5.30 -10.52
C VAL A 128 0.92 6.20 -11.51
N GLU A 129 1.25 6.11 -12.80
CA GLU A 129 0.59 6.88 -13.85
C GLU A 129 -0.88 6.48 -14.02
N ALA A 130 -1.21 5.19 -13.90
CA ALA A 130 -2.61 4.73 -13.92
C ALA A 130 -3.39 5.25 -12.71
N GLU A 131 -2.81 5.23 -11.51
CA GLU A 131 -3.42 5.79 -10.29
C GLU A 131 -3.59 7.31 -10.38
N ALA A 132 -2.61 8.03 -10.92
CA ALA A 132 -2.70 9.46 -11.18
C ALA A 132 -3.81 9.78 -12.19
N ALA A 133 -3.85 9.03 -13.30
CA ALA A 133 -4.83 9.20 -14.37
C ALA A 133 -6.26 8.91 -13.90
N ALA A 134 -6.44 7.94 -12.99
CA ALA A 134 -7.74 7.67 -12.37
C ALA A 134 -8.29 8.88 -11.58
N MET A 135 -7.40 9.76 -11.10
CA MET A 135 -7.75 11.02 -10.44
C MET A 135 -7.70 12.23 -11.39
N GLY A 136 -7.53 12.02 -12.69
CA GLY A 136 -7.37 13.08 -13.69
C GLY A 136 -6.09 13.90 -13.53
N GLN A 137 -5.08 13.39 -12.83
CA GLN A 137 -3.85 14.12 -12.51
C GLN A 137 -2.69 13.78 -13.44
N SER A 138 -1.93 14.80 -13.82
CA SER A 138 -0.66 14.65 -14.54
C SER A 138 0.54 14.78 -13.58
N TRP A 139 1.73 14.34 -14.00
CA TRP A 139 2.96 14.55 -13.23
C TRP A 139 3.27 16.03 -12.95
N GLY A 140 2.91 16.93 -13.88
CA GLY A 140 3.06 18.37 -13.68
C GLY A 140 2.18 18.88 -12.55
N THR A 141 0.90 18.50 -12.56
CA THR A 141 -0.05 18.87 -11.50
C THR A 141 0.37 18.30 -10.16
N LEU A 142 0.74 17.01 -10.11
CA LEU A 142 1.22 16.36 -8.89
C LEU A 142 2.45 17.04 -8.27
N ARG A 143 3.34 17.60 -9.10
CA ARG A 143 4.51 18.34 -8.60
C ARG A 143 4.12 19.62 -7.86
N MET A 144 3.13 20.34 -8.36
CA MET A 144 2.59 21.55 -7.72
C MET A 144 1.81 21.16 -6.45
N LEU A 145 0.91 20.19 -6.57
CA LEU A 145 0.10 19.64 -5.47
C LEU A 145 0.96 19.12 -4.31
N ALA A 146 2.11 18.51 -4.62
CA ALA A 146 3.01 17.97 -3.61
C ALA A 146 3.70 19.05 -2.74
N GLN A 147 3.79 20.30 -3.19
CA GLN A 147 4.44 21.37 -2.42
C GLN A 147 3.62 21.72 -1.17
N ASP A 148 2.31 21.74 -1.31
CA ASP A 148 1.39 21.87 -0.18
C ASP A 148 1.18 20.49 0.47
N ARG A 149 1.54 20.39 1.75
CA ARG A 149 1.44 19.12 2.49
C ARG A 149 -0.02 18.74 2.79
N GLU A 150 -0.90 19.70 3.01
CA GLU A 150 -2.30 19.42 3.30
C GLU A 150 -3.04 19.02 2.02
N GLN A 151 -2.87 19.77 0.92
CA GLN A 151 -3.44 19.38 -0.37
C GLN A 151 -2.93 18.00 -0.83
N TRP A 152 -1.64 17.68 -0.57
CA TRP A 152 -1.12 16.35 -0.85
C TRP A 152 -1.79 15.26 -0.02
N LYS A 153 -2.03 15.50 1.28
CA LYS A 153 -2.74 14.52 2.13
C LYS A 153 -4.17 14.31 1.65
N GLU A 154 -4.88 15.37 1.29
CA GLU A 154 -6.24 15.30 0.76
C GLU A 154 -6.28 14.52 -0.55
N PHE A 155 -5.35 14.78 -1.47
CA PHE A 155 -5.21 14.01 -2.70
C PHE A 155 -5.00 12.51 -2.44
N VAL A 156 -4.10 12.15 -1.51
CA VAL A 156 -3.85 10.74 -1.15
C VAL A 156 -5.10 10.11 -0.51
N ALA A 157 -5.82 10.83 0.33
CA ALA A 157 -7.07 10.36 0.92
C ALA A 157 -8.15 10.13 -0.15
N ALA A 158 -8.29 11.04 -1.11
CA ALA A 158 -9.21 10.92 -2.23
C ALA A 158 -8.88 9.73 -3.13
N LEU A 159 -7.59 9.50 -3.42
CA LEU A 159 -7.14 8.34 -4.19
C LEU A 159 -7.48 7.02 -3.50
N ILE A 160 -7.27 6.93 -2.19
CA ILE A 160 -7.64 5.75 -1.39
C ILE A 160 -9.16 5.54 -1.41
N ALA A 161 -9.95 6.61 -1.32
CA ALA A 161 -11.40 6.53 -1.39
C ALA A 161 -11.90 6.09 -2.78
N TYR A 162 -11.22 6.50 -3.86
CA TYR A 162 -11.51 6.07 -5.23
C TYR A 162 -11.29 4.58 -5.42
N GLY A 163 -10.15 4.05 -4.95
CA GLY A 163 -9.83 2.61 -5.04
C GLY A 163 -10.89 1.72 -4.38
N LYS A 164 -11.48 2.16 -3.26
CA LYS A 164 -12.58 1.44 -2.59
C LYS A 164 -13.87 1.36 -3.42
N LYS A 165 -14.13 2.31 -4.32
CA LYS A 165 -15.36 2.33 -5.15
C LYS A 165 -15.29 1.39 -6.35
N GLY A 166 -14.09 1.09 -6.85
CA GLY A 166 -13.86 0.23 -8.02
C GLY A 166 -13.78 -1.27 -7.72
N SER A 167 -13.88 -1.69 -6.46
CA SER A 167 -13.76 -3.10 -6.02
C SER A 167 -15.12 -3.78 -5.78
N LYS A 168 -16.18 -3.34 -6.46
CA LYS A 168 -17.49 -4.02 -6.50
C LYS A 168 -17.61 -4.87 -7.76
#